data_AF-A0A858PX97-F1
#
_entry.id   AF-A0A858PX97-F1
#
_cell.length_a   1.000
_cell.length_b   1.000
_cell.length_c   1.000
_cell.angle_alpha   90.00
_cell.angle_beta   90.00
_cell.angle_gamma   90.00
#
_symmetry.space_group_name_H-M   'P 1'
#
loop_
_entity.id
_entity.type
_entity.pdbx_description
1 polymer ?
#
loop_
_entity_poly.entity_id
_entity_poly.type
_entity_poly.pdbx_seq_one_letter_code
_entity_poly.pdbx_strand_id
1 'polypeptide(L)'
;MGVRAFLLRKLGAFLKTRRASCLYRDYLGNAYYSKVVNGKERRWVVCGDKVDPSMIPASCHLWLHYTSDELLPSSKETHLPNCTGTERAYHPHKR
;
A
#
# COMPACT_ATOMS: atom_id res chain seq x y z
N MET A 1 -9.27 -16.68 17.60
CA MET A 1 -8.48 -16.58 16.35
C MET A 1 -7.47 -15.46 16.50
N GLY A 2 -6.26 -15.74 17.00
CA GLY A 2 -5.39 -14.70 17.54
C GLY A 2 -3.90 -14.93 17.26
N VAL A 3 -3.21 -13.82 17.03
CA VAL A 3 -1.75 -13.60 17.06
C VAL A 3 -0.87 -14.28 16.00
N ARG A 4 -1.20 -15.47 15.49
CA ARG A 4 -0.30 -16.19 14.54
C ARG A 4 -0.23 -15.59 13.13
N ALA A 5 -1.32 -14.99 12.64
CA ALA A 5 -1.40 -14.44 11.28
C ALA A 5 -0.67 -13.08 11.11
N PHE A 6 -0.42 -12.36 12.20
CA PHE A 6 0.16 -11.01 12.16
C PHE A 6 1.67 -11.04 11.94
N LEU A 7 2.36 -12.04 12.49
CA LEU A 7 3.82 -12.22 12.37
C LEU A 7 4.24 -12.77 10.99
N LEU A 8 3.42 -13.61 10.36
CA LEU A 8 3.71 -14.23 9.06
C LEU A 8 3.70 -13.22 7.89
N ARG A 9 2.84 -12.20 7.92
CA ARG A 9 2.74 -11.20 6.82
C ARG A 9 3.91 -10.21 6.83
N LYS A 10 4.37 -9.75 8.01
CA LYS A 10 5.56 -8.89 8.10
C LYS A 10 6.83 -9.64 7.70
N LEU A 11 6.97 -10.92 8.10
CA LEU A 11 8.16 -11.72 7.77
C LEU A 11 8.27 -12.08 6.27
N GLY A 12 7.14 -12.43 5.63
CA GLY A 12 7.11 -12.76 4.19
C GLY A 12 7.42 -11.57 3.29
N ALA A 13 6.85 -10.40 3.59
CA ALA A 13 7.21 -9.15 2.91
C ALA A 13 8.68 -8.77 3.17
N PHE A 14 9.15 -8.92 4.41
CA PHE A 14 10.53 -8.63 4.82
C PHE A 14 11.57 -9.50 4.11
N LEU A 15 11.35 -10.82 3.97
CA LEU A 15 12.26 -11.68 3.19
C LEU A 15 12.30 -11.28 1.71
N LYS A 16 11.15 -10.87 1.16
CA LYS A 16 11.04 -10.45 -0.25
C LYS A 16 11.71 -9.11 -0.51
N THR A 17 11.63 -8.16 0.43
CA THR A 17 12.24 -6.82 0.32
C THR A 17 13.72 -6.78 0.64
N ARG A 18 14.30 -7.73 1.40
CA ARG A 18 15.75 -7.74 1.66
C ARG A 18 16.63 -7.78 0.40
N ARG A 19 16.08 -8.23 -0.73
CA ARG A 19 16.77 -8.31 -2.04
C ARG A 19 16.12 -7.43 -3.11
N ALA A 20 15.37 -6.39 -2.72
CA ALA A 20 14.72 -5.46 -3.62
C ALA A 20 15.02 -4.02 -3.19
N SER A 21 15.39 -3.17 -4.14
CA SER A 21 15.62 -1.76 -3.88
C SER A 21 14.29 -1.04 -3.66
N CYS A 22 14.22 -0.21 -2.62
CA CYS A 22 13.08 0.68 -2.41
C CYS A 22 13.11 1.75 -3.50
N LEU A 23 12.05 1.84 -4.30
CA LEU A 23 11.95 2.82 -5.38
C LEU A 23 11.46 4.17 -4.86
N TYR A 24 10.48 4.13 -3.97
CA TYR A 24 9.83 5.32 -3.45
C TYR A 24 9.26 5.05 -2.06
N ARG A 25 9.22 6.11 -1.24
CA ARG A 25 8.52 6.13 0.04
C ARG A 25 7.60 7.34 0.05
N ASP A 26 6.31 7.12 0.30
CA ASP A 26 5.34 8.20 0.39
C ASP A 26 5.35 8.88 1.77
N TYR A 27 4.62 9.98 1.88
CA TYR A 27 4.50 10.74 3.13
C TYR A 27 3.75 10.00 4.25
N LEU A 28 3.01 8.93 3.90
CA LEU A 28 2.31 8.06 4.85
C LEU A 28 3.21 6.92 5.36
N GLY A 29 4.46 6.86 4.88
CA GLY A 29 5.44 5.87 5.27
C GLY A 29 5.32 4.54 4.52
N ASN A 30 4.47 4.44 3.49
CA ASN A 30 4.42 3.26 2.64
C ASN A 30 5.64 3.23 1.73
N ALA A 31 6.25 2.06 1.59
CA ALA A 31 7.44 1.84 0.77
C ALA A 31 7.11 0.94 -0.42
N TYR A 32 7.50 1.37 -1.62
CA TYR A 32 7.17 0.73 -2.88
C TYR A 32 8.40 0.05 -3.48
N TYR A 33 8.19 -1.17 -3.98
CA TYR A 33 9.25 -2.04 -4.47
C TYR A 33 8.85 -2.69 -5.78
N SER A 34 9.82 -2.85 -6.68
CA SER A 34 9.67 -3.67 -7.88
C SER A 34 10.84 -4.65 -8.01
N LYS A 35 10.56 -5.80 -8.61
CA LYS A 35 11.58 -6.78 -8.98
C LYS A 35 11.11 -7.64 -10.16
N VAL A 36 12.01 -7.88 -11.11
CA VAL A 36 11.78 -8.86 -12.17
C VAL A 36 11.99 -10.27 -11.60
N VAL A 37 10.96 -11.11 -11.70
CA VAL A 37 10.98 -12.52 -11.28
C VAL A 37 10.48 -13.35 -12.45
N ASN A 38 11.32 -14.27 -12.94
CA ASN A 38 11.03 -15.11 -14.11
C ASN A 38 10.59 -14.30 -15.35
N GLY A 39 11.33 -13.22 -15.65
CA GLY A 39 11.04 -12.33 -16.78
C GLY A 39 9.80 -11.44 -16.61
N LYS A 40 9.10 -11.50 -15.47
CA LYS A 40 7.92 -10.66 -15.19
C LYS A 40 8.19 -9.69 -14.05
N GLU A 41 7.85 -8.42 -14.26
CA GLU A 41 7.92 -7.42 -13.21
C GLU A 41 6.88 -7.70 -12.12
N ARG A 42 7.32 -7.76 -10.87
CA ARG A 42 6.45 -7.89 -9.69
C ARG A 42 6.57 -6.62 -8.87
N ARG A 43 5.45 -5.91 -8.70
CA ARG A 43 5.35 -4.71 -7.86
C ARG A 43 4.67 -5.05 -6.53
N TRP A 44 5.11 -4.44 -5.44
CA TRP A 44 4.43 -4.54 -4.15
C TRP A 44 4.72 -3.33 -3.28
N VAL A 45 3.84 -3.12 -2.28
CA VAL A 45 3.97 -2.08 -1.27
C VAL A 45 4.09 -2.71 0.11
N VAL A 46 4.93 -2.12 0.95
CA VAL A 46 4.95 -2.36 2.39
C VAL A 46 4.30 -1.16 3.05
N CYS A 47 3.07 -1.34 3.54
CA CYS A 47 2.39 -0.29 4.28
C CYS A 47 3.17 0.07 5.55
N GLY A 48 3.11 1.34 5.94
CA GLY A 48 3.73 1.87 7.15
C GLY A 48 3.07 1.36 8.44
N ASP A 49 2.78 2.27 9.36
CA ASP A 49 2.32 1.92 10.69
C ASP A 49 0.90 1.32 10.69
N LYS A 50 0.03 1.82 9.81
CA LYS A 50 -1.34 1.29 9.66
C LYS A 50 -1.42 0.41 8.42
N VAL A 51 -1.70 -0.88 8.65
CA VAL A 51 -1.85 -1.88 7.59
C VAL A 51 -3.26 -1.78 6.99
N ASP A 52 -3.44 -0.81 6.11
CA ASP A 52 -4.70 -0.56 5.40
C ASP A 52 -4.41 -0.27 3.92
N PRO A 53 -4.80 -1.16 2.99
CA PRO A 53 -4.60 -0.95 1.56
C PRO A 53 -5.29 0.32 1.03
N SER A 54 -6.36 0.77 1.69
CA SER A 54 -7.05 2.00 1.30
C SER A 54 -6.25 3.26 1.63
N MET A 55 -5.08 3.15 2.27
CA MET A 55 -4.16 4.27 2.52
C MET A 55 -3.21 4.56 1.36
N ILE A 56 -3.25 3.76 0.30
CA ILE A 56 -2.35 3.92 -0.86
C ILE A 56 -2.87 5.08 -1.73
N PRO A 57 -2.08 6.14 -1.95
CA PRO A 57 -2.46 7.25 -2.81
C PRO A 57 -2.79 6.82 -4.24
N ALA A 58 -3.70 7.54 -4.90
CA ALA A 58 -4.23 7.17 -6.22
C ALA A 58 -3.14 6.93 -7.28
N SER A 59 -2.12 7.80 -7.35
CA SER A 59 -1.00 7.64 -8.28
C SER A 59 -0.22 6.35 -8.04
N CYS A 60 0.12 6.07 -6.79
CA CYS A 60 0.82 4.85 -6.41
C CYS A 60 -0.05 3.60 -6.62
N HIS A 61 -1.37 3.71 -6.47
CA HIS A 61 -2.32 2.65 -6.77
C HIS A 61 -2.31 2.30 -8.26
N LEU A 62 -2.31 3.29 -9.16
CA LEU A 62 -2.21 3.06 -10.61
C LEU A 62 -0.91 2.31 -10.97
N TRP A 63 0.20 2.71 -10.37
CA TRP A 63 1.48 2.04 -10.56
C TRP A 63 1.48 0.59 -10.04
N LEU A 64 0.92 0.37 -8.86
CA LEU A 64 0.84 -0.95 -8.24
C LEU A 64 0.00 -1.94 -9.06
N HIS A 65 -1.03 -1.42 -9.74
CA HIS A 65 -1.97 -2.18 -10.56
C HIS A 65 -1.62 -2.21 -12.06
N TYR A 66 -0.38 -1.85 -12.44
CA TYR A 66 0.09 -1.86 -13.83
C TYR A 66 -0.76 -1.01 -14.79
N THR A 67 -1.50 -0.03 -14.27
CA THR A 67 -2.27 0.92 -15.08
C THR A 67 -1.38 2.07 -15.57
N SER A 68 -0.34 2.39 -14.79
CA SER A 68 0.74 3.31 -15.19
C SER A 68 2.09 2.67 -14.87
N ASP A 69 3.09 2.97 -15.68
CA ASP A 69 4.49 2.60 -15.40
C ASP A 69 5.20 3.66 -14.56
N GLU A 70 4.63 4.85 -14.44
CA GLU A 70 5.19 5.95 -13.66
C GLU A 70 4.80 5.86 -12.19
N LEU A 71 5.82 5.77 -11.32
CA LEU A 71 5.64 5.89 -9.88
C LEU A 71 5.65 7.36 -9.49
N LEU A 72 4.51 8.03 -9.69
CA LEU A 72 4.37 9.46 -9.43
C LEU A 72 4.30 9.75 -7.92
N PRO A 73 4.97 10.83 -7.45
CA PRO A 73 4.93 11.21 -6.05
C PRO A 73 3.49 11.46 -5.61
N SER A 74 3.16 10.93 -4.43
CA SER A 74 1.81 11.06 -3.88
C SER A 74 1.53 12.52 -3.48
N SER A 75 0.49 13.12 -4.06
CA SER A 75 -0.02 14.40 -3.56
C SER A 75 -0.69 14.23 -2.18
N LYS A 76 -0.48 15.20 -1.29
CA LYS A 76 -1.05 15.21 0.07
C LYS A 76 -2.53 15.61 0.10
N GLU A 77 -3.05 16.21 -0.98
CA GLU A 77 -4.26 17.04 -0.88
C GLU A 77 -5.58 16.31 -1.13
N THR A 78 -5.58 15.03 -1.53
CA THR A 78 -6.84 14.41 -2.03
C THR A 78 -7.10 13.01 -1.49
N HIS A 79 -6.12 12.35 -0.87
CA HIS A 79 -6.27 10.95 -0.52
C HIS A 79 -6.94 10.75 0.85
N LEU A 80 -8.24 10.47 0.85
CA LEU A 80 -8.99 10.06 2.03
C LEU A 80 -9.09 8.52 2.09
N PRO A 81 -8.54 7.87 3.14
CA PRO A 81 -8.64 6.43 3.28
C PRO A 81 -10.07 5.99 3.60
N ASN A 82 -10.34 4.68 3.51
CA ASN A 82 -11.66 4.13 3.77
C ASN A 82 -12.05 4.31 5.24
N CYS A 83 -13.10 5.09 5.49
CA CYS A 83 -13.64 5.36 6.83
C CYS A 83 -14.75 4.36 7.26
N THR A 84 -14.99 3.27 6.51
CA THR A 84 -16.00 2.26 6.87
C THR A 84 -15.76 1.71 8.27
N GLY A 85 -16.84 1.57 9.06
CA GLY A 85 -16.76 1.07 10.44
C GLY A 85 -16.19 2.08 11.45
N THR A 86 -15.99 3.34 11.06
CA THR A 86 -15.63 4.46 11.95
C THR A 86 -16.80 5.43 12.09
N GLU A 87 -16.73 6.36 13.06
CA GLU A 87 -17.71 7.44 13.22
C GLU A 87 -17.85 8.35 11.99
N ARG A 88 -16.78 8.41 11.17
CA ARG A 88 -16.71 9.19 9.92
C ARG A 88 -17.18 8.40 8.69
N ALA A 89 -17.77 7.22 8.87
CA ALA A 89 -18.32 6.45 7.76
C ALA A 89 -19.42 7.25 7.03
N TYR A 90 -19.50 7.08 5.72
CA TYR A 90 -20.59 7.64 4.93
C TYR A 90 -21.91 6.94 5.27
N HIS A 91 -22.95 7.71 5.56
CA HIS A 91 -24.29 7.22 5.86
C HIS A 91 -25.30 7.92 4.93
N PRO A 92 -25.84 7.23 3.91
CA PRO A 92 -26.68 7.86 2.89
C PRO A 92 -28.01 8.42 3.41
N HIS A 93 -28.46 7.96 4.58
CA HIS A 93 -29.73 8.35 5.20
C HIS A 93 -29.56 9.04 6.56
N LYS A 94 -28.35 9.46 6.94
CA LYS A 94 -28.16 10.26 8.15
C LYS A 94 -28.88 11.60 7.94
N ARG A 95 -30.06 11.74 8.53
CA ARG A 95 -30.76 13.01 8.73
C ARG A 95 -30.20 13.70 9.96
#